data_AF-A0AAV6HEX9-F1
#
_entry.id   AF-A0AAV6HEX9-F1
#
_cell.length_a   1.000
_cell.length_b   1.000
_cell.length_c   1.000
_cell.angle_alpha   90.00
_cell.angle_beta   90.00
_cell.angle_gamma   90.00
#
_symmetry.space_group_name_H-M   'P 1'
#
loop_
_entity.id
_entity.type
_entity.pdbx_description
1 polymer ?
#
loop_
_entity_poly.entity_id
_entity_poly.type
_entity_poly.pdbx_seq_one_letter_code
_entity_poly.pdbx_strand_id
1 'polypeptide(L)'
;MQNITVRRGEHCTLPTGIDRRSNIMILWSFTTFDKQSSFAMAQLYKDDAEITPTELFGNRLHLDRQTGSLTIKDITFTDSGVYQLQIRQIGLQESHEKFYLFVYGR
;
A
#
# COMPACT_ATOMS: atom_id res chain seq x y z
N MET A 1 -1.55 -2.95 13.36
CA MET A 1 -0.36 -2.07 13.24
C MET A 1 0.83 -2.98 13.06
N GLN A 2 1.55 -2.83 11.96
CA GLN A 2 2.69 -3.70 11.61
C GLN A 2 3.92 -2.84 11.28
N ASN A 3 5.08 -3.19 11.84
CA ASN A 3 6.36 -2.57 11.50
C ASN A 3 7.10 -3.47 10.53
N ILE A 4 7.50 -2.93 9.39
CA ILE A 4 8.21 -3.66 8.33
C ILE A 4 9.54 -2.98 8.12
N THR A 5 10.61 -3.77 8.07
CA THR A 5 11.96 -3.27 7.84
C THR A 5 12.51 -3.92 6.58
N VAL A 6 12.84 -3.13 5.56
CA VAL A 6 13.25 -3.63 4.23
C VAL A 6 14.59 -3.04 3.85
N ARG A 7 15.44 -3.85 3.21
CA ARG A 7 16.74 -3.38 2.76
C ARG A 7 16.57 -2.56 1.50
N ARG A 8 17.33 -1.46 1.38
CA ARG A 8 17.40 -0.67 0.14
C ARG A 8 17.72 -1.58 -1.06
N GLY A 9 16.97 -1.40 -2.15
CA GLY A 9 17.07 -2.16 -3.38
C GLY A 9 16.21 -3.43 -3.43
N GLU A 10 15.62 -3.85 -2.31
CA GLU A 10 14.67 -4.96 -2.30
C GLU A 10 13.25 -4.49 -2.63
N HIS A 11 12.30 -5.41 -2.72
CA HIS A 11 10.88 -5.09 -2.84
C HIS A 11 10.17 -5.33 -1.51
N CYS A 12 9.09 -4.60 -1.28
CA CYS A 12 8.22 -4.77 -0.13
C CYS A 12 6.82 -5.12 -0.63
N THR A 13 6.18 -6.14 -0.03
CA THR A 13 4.78 -6.47 -0.30
C THR A 13 3.98 -6.29 0.99
N LEU A 14 2.97 -5.43 0.92
CA LEU A 14 2.04 -5.14 2.00
C LEU A 14 0.77 -5.97 1.77
N PRO A 15 0.54 -7.03 2.57
CA PRO A 15 -0.60 -7.90 2.39
C PRO A 15 -1.88 -7.23 2.89
N THR A 16 -3.02 -7.56 2.27
CA THR A 16 -4.34 -7.16 2.77
C THR A 16 -4.99 -8.24 3.64
N GLY A 17 -4.48 -9.48 3.57
CA GLY A 17 -5.11 -10.66 4.19
C GLY A 17 -6.38 -11.15 3.49
N ILE A 18 -6.68 -10.68 2.27
CA ILE A 18 -7.88 -11.06 1.51
C ILE A 18 -7.51 -12.10 0.44
N ASP A 19 -8.17 -13.27 0.48
CA ASP A 19 -7.95 -14.36 -0.49
C ASP A 19 -8.88 -14.28 -1.72
N ARG A 20 -10.13 -13.85 -1.53
CA ARG A 20 -11.13 -13.72 -2.61
C ARG A 20 -12.04 -12.52 -2.39
N ARG A 21 -12.24 -11.74 -3.45
CA ARG A 21 -12.99 -10.48 -3.40
C ARG A 21 -14.36 -10.59 -4.07
N SER A 22 -15.41 -10.51 -3.26
CA SER A 22 -16.74 -10.13 -3.73
C SER A 22 -17.18 -8.86 -3.00
N ASN A 23 -17.43 -7.77 -3.74
CA ASN A 23 -17.95 -6.50 -3.22
C ASN A 23 -17.07 -5.79 -2.16
N ILE A 24 -15.75 -5.91 -2.29
CA ILE A 24 -14.78 -5.21 -1.44
C ILE A 24 -14.07 -4.12 -2.26
N MET A 25 -14.00 -2.92 -1.70
CA MET A 25 -13.13 -1.83 -2.17
C MET A 25 -11.90 -1.75 -1.27
N ILE A 26 -10.73 -1.65 -1.89
CA ILE A 26 -9.43 -1.48 -1.24
C ILE A 26 -8.86 -0.15 -1.67
N LEU A 27 -8.38 0.60 -0.68
CA LEU A 27 -7.69 1.86 -0.88
C LEU A 27 -6.35 1.82 -0.16
N TRP A 28 -5.30 2.16 -0.88
CA TRP A 28 -3.97 2.38 -0.34
C TRP A 28 -3.64 3.85 -0.36
N SER A 29 -3.18 4.36 0.78
CA SER A 29 -2.62 5.70 0.89
C SER A 29 -1.28 5.67 1.61
N PHE A 30 -0.45 6.67 1.35
CA PHE A 30 0.86 6.81 1.97
C PHE A 30 1.07 8.19 2.55
N THR A 31 1.73 8.21 3.70
CA THR A 31 2.15 9.40 4.42
C THR A 31 3.61 9.23 4.80
N THR A 32 4.47 10.18 4.43
CA THR A 32 5.88 10.16 4.85
C THR A 32 5.98 10.41 6.36
N PHE A 33 7.07 10.01 7.01
CA PHE A 33 7.24 10.27 8.45
C PHE A 33 7.46 11.76 8.77
N ASP A 34 8.02 12.50 7.82
CA ASP A 34 8.40 13.92 7.95
C ASP A 34 7.28 14.88 7.51
N LYS A 35 6.32 14.44 6.68
CA LYS A 35 5.18 15.26 6.22
C LYS A 35 3.87 14.71 6.76
N GLN A 36 2.96 15.60 7.17
CA GLN A 36 1.59 15.22 7.57
C GLN A 36 0.62 15.02 6.39
N SER A 37 1.09 15.15 5.15
CA SER A 37 0.25 15.00 3.96
C SER A 37 0.18 13.54 3.51
N SER A 38 -1.02 12.97 3.59
CA SER A 38 -1.36 11.66 3.02
C SER A 38 -1.77 11.80 1.55
N PHE A 39 -1.37 10.87 0.69
CA PHE A 39 -1.85 10.81 -0.70
C PHE A 39 -2.25 9.40 -1.09
N ALA A 40 -3.21 9.30 -2.03
CA ALA A 40 -3.66 8.02 -2.58
C ALA A 40 -2.56 7.40 -3.44
N MET A 41 -2.39 6.08 -3.32
CA MET A 41 -1.40 5.31 -4.07
C MET A 41 -2.05 4.40 -5.09
N ALA A 42 -3.07 3.68 -4.66
CA ALA A 42 -3.74 2.69 -5.48
C ALA A 42 -5.12 2.39 -4.92
N GLN A 43 -6.02 2.00 -5.81
CA GLN A 43 -7.33 1.52 -5.43
C GLN A 43 -7.70 0.29 -6.25
N LEU A 44 -8.57 -0.51 -5.66
CA LEU A 44 -9.19 -1.63 -6.34
C LEU A 44 -10.62 -1.80 -5.90
N TYR A 45 -11.50 -1.95 -6.89
CA TYR A 45 -12.87 -2.34 -6.66
C TYR A 45 -13.29 -3.35 -7.73
N LYS A 46 -13.78 -4.52 -7.29
CA LYS A 46 -14.05 -5.67 -8.15
C LYS A 46 -12.77 -6.07 -8.91
N ASP A 47 -12.72 -5.84 -10.21
CA ASP A 47 -11.58 -6.15 -11.09
C ASP A 47 -10.88 -4.89 -11.64
N ASP A 48 -11.34 -3.71 -11.24
CA ASP A 48 -10.80 -2.44 -11.70
C ASP A 48 -9.72 -1.95 -10.75
N ALA A 49 -8.46 -2.08 -11.21
CA ALA A 49 -7.27 -1.76 -10.45
C ALA A 49 -6.62 -0.50 -11.01
N GLU A 50 -6.54 0.53 -10.17
CA GLU A 50 -5.96 1.81 -10.55
C GLU A 50 -4.78 2.13 -9.64
N ILE A 51 -3.67 2.54 -10.25
CA ILE A 51 -2.52 3.09 -9.53
C ILE A 51 -2.57 4.60 -9.74
N THR A 52 -2.52 5.35 -8.65
CA THR A 52 -2.42 6.80 -8.67
C THR A 52 -0.99 7.17 -9.07
N PRO A 53 -0.77 7.85 -10.22
CA PRO A 53 0.56 8.28 -10.61
C PRO A 53 1.09 9.29 -9.59
N THR A 54 2.29 9.03 -9.08
CA THR A 54 3.00 9.96 -8.20
C THR A 54 4.46 10.03 -8.62
N GLU A 55 5.06 11.22 -8.51
CA GLU A 55 6.49 11.38 -8.80
C GLU A 55 7.37 10.57 -7.83
N LEU A 56 6.88 10.29 -6.62
CA LEU A 56 7.63 9.58 -5.59
C LEU A 56 7.86 8.10 -5.95
N PHE A 57 6.81 7.43 -6.42
CA PHE A 57 6.89 6.00 -6.69
C PHE A 57 7.07 5.66 -8.17
N GLY A 58 6.72 6.57 -9.09
CA GLY A 58 6.83 6.35 -10.53
C GLY A 58 6.10 5.06 -10.95
N ASN A 59 6.82 4.14 -11.58
CA ASN A 59 6.32 2.84 -12.04
C ASN A 59 6.63 1.67 -11.07
N ARG A 60 7.09 1.95 -9.85
CA ARG A 60 7.53 0.92 -8.89
C ARG A 60 6.39 0.25 -8.14
N LEU A 61 5.17 0.81 -8.22
CA LEU A 61 3.98 0.25 -7.59
C LEU A 61 3.37 -0.85 -8.44
N HIS A 62 2.97 -1.93 -7.77
CA HIS A 62 2.19 -3.01 -8.36
C HIS A 62 1.07 -3.39 -7.40
N LEU A 63 -0.16 -3.40 -7.90
CA LEU A 63 -1.34 -3.82 -7.14
C LEU A 63 -1.79 -5.19 -7.64
N ASP A 64 -1.80 -6.17 -6.74
CA ASP A 64 -2.30 -7.51 -7.06
C ASP A 64 -3.83 -7.48 -7.24
N ARG A 65 -4.33 -7.92 -8.39
CA ARG A 65 -5.77 -7.86 -8.71
C ARG A 65 -6.62 -8.89 -7.95
N GLN A 66 -6.03 -9.93 -7.38
CA GLN A 66 -6.75 -10.97 -6.62
C GLN A 66 -6.78 -10.70 -5.11
N THR A 67 -5.65 -10.33 -4.53
CA THR A 67 -5.44 -10.10 -3.09
C THR A 67 -5.29 -8.64 -2.72
N GLY A 68 -4.92 -7.75 -3.65
CA GLY A 68 -4.94 -6.28 -3.44
C GLY A 68 -3.80 -5.83 -2.57
N SER A 69 -2.89 -6.76 -2.34
CA SER A 69 -1.59 -6.53 -1.76
C SER A 69 -0.85 -5.55 -2.65
N LEU A 70 -0.21 -4.58 -2.01
CA LEU A 70 0.56 -3.55 -2.68
C LEU A 70 2.02 -3.95 -2.62
N THR A 71 2.65 -4.10 -3.79
CA THR A 71 4.09 -4.32 -3.89
C THR A 71 4.76 -3.03 -4.36
N ILE A 72 5.84 -2.67 -3.66
CA ILE A 72 6.72 -1.54 -3.98
C ILE A 72 8.07 -2.14 -4.35
N LYS A 73 8.48 -1.94 -5.60
CA LYS A 73 9.78 -2.43 -6.11
C LYS A 73 10.89 -1.43 -5.83
N ASP A 74 12.13 -1.93 -5.83
CA ASP A 74 13.35 -1.14 -5.75
C ASP A 74 13.28 -0.07 -4.64
N ILE A 75 13.10 -0.55 -3.41
CA ILE A 75 12.92 0.29 -2.22
C ILE A 75 14.10 1.24 -2.01
N THR A 76 13.80 2.49 -1.73
CA THR A 76 14.72 3.58 -1.46
C THR A 76 14.44 4.19 -0.09
N PHE A 77 15.38 4.95 0.46
CA PHE A 77 15.17 5.56 1.79
C PHE A 77 13.94 6.48 1.86
N THR A 78 13.57 7.11 0.73
CA THR A 78 12.40 8.00 0.62
C THR A 78 11.07 7.26 0.66
N ASP A 79 11.07 5.93 0.53
CA ASP A 79 9.86 5.11 0.64
C ASP A 79 9.49 4.81 2.10
N SER A 80 10.33 5.24 3.06
CA SER A 80 10.02 5.12 4.49
C SER A 80 8.80 5.98 4.85
N GLY A 81 7.83 5.38 5.52
CA GLY A 81 6.60 6.06 5.90
C GLY A 81 5.51 5.13 6.38
N VAL A 82 4.30 5.67 6.48
CA VAL A 82 3.09 4.97 6.88
C VAL A 82 2.25 4.66 5.66
N TYR A 83 2.02 3.38 5.42
CA TYR A 83 1.11 2.88 4.39
C TYR A 83 -0.19 2.47 5.07
N GLN A 84 -1.28 3.10 4.68
CA GLN A 84 -2.60 2.84 5.24
C GLN A 84 -3.44 2.07 4.22
N LEU A 85 -3.94 0.93 4.67
CA LEU A 85 -4.92 0.11 3.98
C LEU A 85 -6.31 0.45 4.52
N GLN A 86 -7.25 0.75 3.64
CA GLN A 86 -8.66 0.83 3.96
C GLN A 86 -9.40 -0.22 3.16
N ILE A 87 -10.22 -1.02 3.85
CA ILE A 87 -11.06 -2.05 3.24
C ILE A 87 -12.50 -1.68 3.55
N ARG A 88 -13.29 -1.47 2.49
CA ARG A 88 -14.74 -1.25 2.59
C ARG A 88 -15.46 -2.39 1.92
N GLN A 89 -16.29 -3.10 2.67
CA GLN A 89 -17.20 -4.08 2.13
C GLN A 89 -18.63 -3.56 2.27
N ILE A 90 -19.42 -3.68 1.19
CA ILE A 90 -20.83 -3.23 1.21
C ILE A 90 -21.57 -3.99 2.33
N GLY A 91 -22.18 -3.24 3.25
CA GLY A 91 -22.96 -3.79 4.35
C GLY A 91 -22.15 -4.23 5.59
N LEU A 92 -20.83 -4.03 5.59
CA LEU A 92 -19.97 -4.26 6.75
C LEU A 92 -19.29 -2.97 7.22
N GLN A 93 -18.73 -3.03 8.43
CA GLN A 93 -17.90 -1.95 8.97
C GLN A 93 -16.59 -1.85 8.17
N GLU A 94 -16.15 -0.61 7.94
CA GLU A 94 -14.84 -0.32 7.37
C GLU A 94 -13.72 -0.80 8.31
N SER A 95 -12.70 -1.45 7.73
CA SER A 95 -11.49 -1.80 8.47
C SER A 95 -10.30 -1.01 7.95
N HIS A 96 -9.42 -0.65 8.88
CA HIS A 96 -8.18 0.04 8.58
C HIS A 96 -6.99 -0.72 9.12
N GLU A 97 -5.93 -0.77 8.33
CA GLU A 97 -4.64 -1.27 8.77
C GLU A 97 -3.54 -0.28 8.40
N LYS A 98 -2.50 -0.24 9.23
CA LYS A 98 -1.32 0.61 9.02
C LYS A 98 -0.06 -0.23 9.07
N PHE A 99 0.78 -0.02 8.07
CA PHE A 99 2.11 -0.57 7.93
C PHE A 99 3.12 0.57 8.03
N TYR A 100 4.09 0.41 8.92
CA TYR A 100 5.17 1.36 9.14
C TYR A 100 6.42 0.78 8.50
N LEU A 101 6.80 1.33 7.35
CA LEU A 101 7.95 0.86 6.59
C LEU A 101 9.20 1.65 6.97
N PHE A 102 10.23 0.95 7.42
CA PHE A 102 11.55 1.49 7.70
C PHE A 102 12.56 0.88 6.72
N VAL A 103 13.30 1.74 6.02
CA VAL A 103 14.30 1.30 5.06
C VAL A 103 15.68 1.37 5.69
N TYR A 104 16.46 0.30 5.55
CA TYR A 104 17.84 0.22 6.04
C TYR A 104 18.79 -0.22 4.92
N GLY A 105 20.08 0.03 5.11
CA GLY A 105 21.10 -0.24 4.10
C GLY A 105 22.21 0.80 4.17
N ARG A 106 23.36 0.50 3.57
CA ARG A 106 24.47 1.44 3.40
C ARG A 106 24.35 2.20 2.10
#